data_AF-A0A8K0CWV9-F1
#
_entry.id   AF-A0A8K0CWV9-F1
#
_cell.length_a   1.000
_cell.length_b   1.000
_cell.length_c   1.000
_cell.angle_alpha   90.00
_cell.angle_beta   90.00
_cell.angle_gamma   90.00
#
_symmetry.space_group_name_H-M   'P 1'
#
loop_
_entity.id
_entity.type
_entity.pdbx_description
1 polymer ?
#
loop_
_entity_poly.entity_id
_entity_poly.type
_entity_poly.pdbx_seq_one_letter_code
_entity_poly.pdbx_strand_id
1 'polypeptide(L)'
;MLTIYKMLHPKDGGRRLSQVVGTYKAAIINLSYKYVRQIKRIDQNLPTGQSIMRIARKISEEIQIEERGNETEENTKKKIKNKILEEIKKKWVEKQMHGQYPRAVQEHLIEKKRTYKWLRKRELKGKTKSLIIAAQDQAINTRCHKKNILRQNVNSKGRLCEEHETTTDHIIAGCTTFAKHEYIKRHDQVCRNLHYNICKEYGIKVGKKWYEHNPQPVVETGETIRMLNK
;
A
#
# COMPACT_ATOMS: atom_id res chain seq x y z
N MET A 1 -5.96 -6.62 -13.44
CA MET A 1 -5.02 -5.54 -13.07
C MET A 1 -4.27 -5.95 -11.79
N LEU A 2 -2.97 -6.23 -11.87
CA LEU A 2 -2.15 -6.49 -10.67
C LEU A 2 -1.85 -5.14 -10.00
N THR A 3 -2.47 -4.85 -8.85
CA THR A 3 -2.18 -3.63 -8.07
C THR A 3 -0.77 -3.69 -7.49
N ILE A 4 -0.06 -2.55 -7.50
CA ILE A 4 1.35 -2.40 -7.08
C ILE A 4 1.54 -2.76 -5.60
N TYR A 5 0.48 -2.58 -4.80
CA TYR A 5 0.32 -3.13 -3.46
C TYR A 5 0.75 -4.59 -3.31
N LYS A 6 0.37 -5.47 -4.27
CA LYS A 6 0.72 -6.88 -4.20
C LYS A 6 2.23 -7.05 -4.01
N MET A 7 3.02 -6.14 -4.60
CA MET A 7 4.47 -6.25 -4.71
C MET A 7 5.24 -5.62 -3.55
N LEU A 8 4.70 -4.56 -2.93
CA LEU A 8 5.39 -3.85 -1.85
C LEU A 8 5.60 -4.75 -0.61
N HIS A 9 6.60 -4.39 0.19
CA HIS A 9 6.78 -5.02 1.49
C HIS A 9 5.65 -4.60 2.44
N PRO A 10 5.16 -5.45 3.37
CA PRO A 10 4.20 -5.08 4.42
C PRO A 10 4.61 -3.91 5.31
N LYS A 11 5.88 -3.50 5.28
CA LYS A 11 6.36 -2.29 5.98
C LYS A 11 5.99 -1.02 5.21
N ASP A 12 5.76 -1.15 3.92
CA ASP A 12 5.45 -0.10 2.96
C ASP A 12 4.04 -0.24 2.38
N GLY A 13 3.18 -1.03 3.05
CA GLY A 13 1.79 -1.19 2.66
C GLY A 13 1.46 -2.39 1.79
N GLY A 14 2.43 -3.25 1.44
CA GLY A 14 2.22 -4.34 0.47
C GLY A 14 2.08 -5.78 0.99
N ARG A 15 2.06 -6.76 0.06
CA ARG A 15 1.92 -8.21 0.37
C ARG A 15 3.18 -9.06 0.18
N ARG A 16 4.31 -8.51 -0.27
CA ARG A 16 5.51 -9.28 -0.70
C ARG A 16 5.29 -10.26 -1.86
N LEU A 17 4.33 -10.03 -2.76
CA LEU A 17 4.29 -10.83 -3.99
C LEU A 17 5.46 -10.43 -4.90
N SER A 18 6.14 -11.42 -5.46
CA SER A 18 7.22 -11.17 -6.41
C SER A 18 6.68 -10.50 -7.68
N GLN A 19 7.33 -9.43 -8.13
CA GLN A 19 6.97 -8.79 -9.38
C GLN A 19 7.51 -9.62 -10.55
N VAL A 20 6.62 -10.29 -11.29
CA VAL A 20 6.98 -11.12 -12.46
C VAL A 20 7.85 -10.35 -13.46
N VAL A 21 7.49 -9.09 -13.76
CA VAL A 21 8.26 -8.22 -14.67
C VAL A 21 9.63 -7.86 -14.09
N GLY A 22 9.71 -7.55 -12.79
CA GLY A 22 10.97 -7.22 -12.13
C GLY A 22 11.90 -8.42 -12.02
N THR A 23 11.35 -9.60 -11.74
CA THR A 23 12.11 -10.86 -11.76
C THR A 23 12.57 -11.22 -13.17
N TYR A 24 11.73 -11.01 -14.18
CA TYR A 24 12.09 -11.21 -15.59
C TYR A 24 13.22 -10.26 -16.03
N LYS A 25 13.05 -8.95 -15.82
CA LYS A 25 14.07 -7.94 -16.17
C LYS A 25 15.40 -8.22 -15.46
N ALA A 26 15.36 -8.54 -14.16
CA ALA A 26 16.56 -8.91 -13.42
C ALA A 26 17.19 -10.21 -13.94
N ALA A 27 16.40 -11.21 -14.33
CA ALA A 27 16.92 -12.46 -14.89
C ALA A 27 17.64 -12.22 -16.22
N ILE A 28 17.05 -11.43 -17.14
CA ILE A 28 17.65 -11.10 -18.44
C ILE A 28 19.00 -10.39 -18.27
N ILE A 29 19.06 -9.37 -17.41
CA ILE A 29 20.32 -8.66 -17.14
C ILE A 29 21.38 -9.59 -16.54
N ASN A 30 21.02 -10.46 -15.60
CA ASN A 30 22.01 -11.37 -15.02
C ASN A 30 22.48 -12.43 -16.02
N LEU A 31 21.58 -12.92 -16.86
CA LEU A 31 21.90 -13.87 -17.91
C LEU A 31 22.85 -13.25 -18.93
N SER A 32 22.65 -11.98 -19.30
CA SER A 32 23.55 -11.26 -20.21
C SER A 32 24.97 -11.16 -19.63
N TYR A 33 25.11 -10.83 -18.34
CA TYR A 33 26.42 -10.81 -17.68
C TYR A 33 27.08 -12.19 -17.61
N LYS A 34 26.32 -13.25 -17.33
CA LYS A 34 26.85 -14.62 -17.31
C LYS A 34 27.31 -15.06 -18.68
N TYR A 35 26.50 -14.79 -19.70
CA TYR A 35 26.80 -15.09 -21.10
C TYR A 35 28.12 -14.42 -21.52
N VAL A 36 28.29 -13.12 -21.25
CA VAL A 36 29.55 -12.40 -21.51
C VAL A 36 30.73 -13.02 -20.77
N ARG A 37 30.58 -13.35 -19.48
CA ARG A 37 31.69 -13.89 -18.67
C ARG A 37 32.12 -15.29 -19.10
N GLN A 38 31.18 -16.15 -19.47
CA GLN A 38 31.48 -17.52 -19.93
C GLN A 38 32.06 -17.51 -21.34
N ILE A 39 31.57 -16.65 -22.22
CA ILE A 39 31.99 -16.66 -23.62
C ILE A 39 33.31 -15.92 -23.84
N LYS A 40 33.60 -14.85 -23.11
CA LYS A 40 34.95 -14.22 -23.12
C LYS A 40 36.07 -15.21 -22.72
N ARG A 41 35.74 -16.33 -22.07
CA ARG A 41 36.70 -17.39 -21.74
C ARG A 41 36.93 -18.38 -22.90
N ILE A 42 36.04 -18.43 -23.88
CA ILE A 42 36.01 -19.44 -24.96
C ILE A 42 36.37 -18.81 -26.30
N ASP A 43 35.90 -17.59 -26.59
CA ASP A 43 36.18 -16.88 -27.84
C ASP A 43 36.17 -15.35 -27.61
N GLN A 44 37.25 -14.67 -27.99
CA GLN A 44 37.40 -13.22 -27.84
C GLN A 44 36.69 -12.42 -28.96
N ASN A 45 36.33 -13.06 -30.08
CA ASN A 45 35.85 -12.40 -31.30
C ASN A 45 34.34 -12.58 -31.57
N LEU A 46 33.55 -12.75 -30.51
CA LEU A 46 32.12 -13.06 -30.65
C LEU A 46 31.31 -11.92 -31.31
N PRO A 47 30.37 -12.22 -32.23
CA PRO A 47 29.43 -11.23 -32.76
C PRO A 47 28.57 -10.64 -31.63
N THR A 48 28.66 -9.31 -31.44
CA THR A 48 28.00 -8.59 -30.35
C THR A 48 26.47 -8.48 -30.52
N GLY A 49 25.92 -8.99 -31.63
CA GLY A 49 24.51 -8.90 -31.94
C GLY A 49 23.83 -10.27 -31.91
N GLN A 50 22.83 -10.46 -31.02
CA GLN A 50 21.43 -10.29 -31.46
C GLN A 50 20.32 -10.72 -30.48
N SER A 51 20.54 -11.43 -29.37
CA SER A 51 19.41 -11.81 -28.48
C SER A 51 19.39 -11.11 -27.11
N ILE A 52 20.00 -11.70 -26.09
CA ILE A 52 19.89 -11.31 -24.69
C ILE A 52 20.66 -10.03 -24.38
N MET A 53 21.81 -9.79 -25.00
CA MET A 53 22.63 -8.60 -24.79
C MET A 53 21.92 -7.31 -25.23
N ARG A 54 21.25 -7.34 -26.38
CA ARG A 54 20.46 -6.20 -26.89
C ARG A 54 19.28 -5.89 -25.97
N ILE A 55 18.56 -6.93 -25.52
CA ILE A 55 17.43 -6.78 -24.61
C ILE A 55 17.91 -6.28 -23.25
N ALA A 56 19.01 -6.82 -22.72
CA ALA A 56 19.61 -6.37 -21.47
C ALA A 56 20.07 -4.91 -21.56
N ARG A 57 20.72 -4.48 -22.65
CA ARG A 57 21.09 -3.08 -22.88
C ARG A 57 19.88 -2.16 -22.84
N LYS A 58 18.82 -2.49 -23.59
CA LYS A 58 17.57 -1.72 -23.59
C LYS A 58 16.94 -1.64 -22.20
N ILE A 59 16.91 -2.74 -21.45
CA ILE A 59 16.40 -2.77 -20.08
C ILE A 59 17.31 -1.94 -19.14
N SER A 60 18.63 -2.00 -19.31
CA SER A 60 19.58 -1.22 -18.51
C SER A 60 19.46 0.28 -18.78
N GLU A 61 19.25 0.68 -20.03
CA GLU A 61 18.95 2.06 -20.43
C GLU A 61 17.62 2.53 -19.81
N GLU A 62 16.55 1.73 -19.93
CA GLU A 62 15.24 2.01 -19.33
C GLU A 62 15.32 2.22 -17.81
N ILE A 63 16.14 1.42 -17.11
CA ILE A 63 16.28 1.46 -15.64
C ILE A 63 17.47 2.35 -15.22
N GLN A 64 18.18 3.00 -16.17
CA GLN A 64 19.37 3.82 -15.91
C GLN A 64 20.42 3.14 -15.00
N ILE A 65 20.74 1.87 -15.23
CA ILE A 65 21.75 1.16 -14.42
C ILE A 65 23.12 1.33 -15.07
N GLU A 66 24.06 1.96 -14.37
CA GLU A 66 25.47 2.03 -14.78
C GLU A 66 26.10 0.62 -14.82
N GLU A 67 27.04 0.43 -15.75
CA GLU A 67 27.71 -0.86 -15.96
C GLU A 67 28.40 -1.36 -14.68
N ARG A 68 28.40 -2.70 -14.52
CA ARG A 68 28.95 -3.40 -13.36
C ARG A 68 30.39 -2.95 -13.04
N GLY A 69 30.59 -2.43 -11.82
CA GLY A 69 31.84 -2.62 -11.09
C GLY A 69 31.97 -4.05 -10.53
N ASN A 70 32.98 -4.30 -9.68
CA ASN A 70 33.27 -5.59 -9.01
C ASN A 70 32.20 -6.08 -8.01
N GLU A 71 30.92 -5.79 -8.21
CA GLU A 71 29.80 -6.22 -7.35
C GLU A 71 29.42 -7.70 -7.57
N THR A 72 28.97 -8.38 -6.51
CA THR A 72 28.47 -9.76 -6.56
C THR A 72 27.11 -9.87 -7.26
N GLU A 73 26.81 -11.04 -7.85
CA GLU A 73 25.56 -11.30 -8.60
C GLU A 73 24.29 -11.05 -7.75
N GLU A 74 24.33 -11.42 -6.47
CA GLU A 74 23.25 -11.23 -5.52
C GLU A 74 22.94 -9.74 -5.30
N ASN A 75 24.00 -8.92 -5.17
CA ASN A 75 23.89 -7.48 -4.96
C ASN A 75 23.35 -6.77 -6.20
N THR A 76 23.80 -7.14 -7.40
CA THR A 76 23.26 -6.60 -8.65
C THR A 76 21.77 -6.92 -8.83
N LYS A 77 21.35 -8.18 -8.56
CA LYS A 77 19.93 -8.58 -8.58
C LYS A 77 19.08 -7.72 -7.66
N LYS A 78 19.57 -7.47 -6.44
CA LYS A 78 18.88 -6.67 -5.43
C LYS A 78 18.77 -5.20 -5.87
N LYS A 79 19.85 -4.63 -6.41
CA LYS A 79 19.91 -3.25 -6.92
C LYS A 79 18.89 -3.02 -8.05
N ILE A 80 18.86 -3.93 -9.04
CA ILE A 80 17.88 -3.89 -10.14
C ILE A 80 16.45 -3.94 -9.60
N LYS A 81 16.15 -4.92 -8.74
CA LYS A 81 14.81 -5.08 -8.15
C LYS A 81 14.36 -3.83 -7.40
N ASN A 82 15.25 -3.24 -6.61
CA ASN A 82 14.95 -2.02 -5.86
C ASN A 82 14.67 -0.83 -6.78
N LYS A 83 15.45 -0.66 -7.84
CA LYS A 83 15.25 0.46 -8.77
C LYS A 83 13.93 0.36 -9.53
N ILE A 84 13.61 -0.83 -10.04
CA ILE A 84 12.32 -1.13 -10.66
C ILE A 84 11.16 -0.84 -9.68
N LEU A 85 11.32 -1.24 -8.42
CA LEU A 85 10.29 -1.04 -7.40
C LEU A 85 10.05 0.45 -7.12
N GLU A 86 11.11 1.27 -7.05
CA GLU A 86 10.97 2.71 -6.83
C GLU A 86 10.30 3.42 -8.02
N GLU A 87 10.65 3.08 -9.27
CA GLU A 87 9.96 3.64 -10.44
C GLU A 87 8.46 3.30 -10.46
N ILE A 88 8.12 2.06 -10.15
CA ILE A 88 6.74 1.61 -10.10
C ILE A 88 5.98 2.32 -8.99
N LYS A 89 6.62 2.50 -7.83
CA LYS A 89 6.06 3.23 -6.70
C LYS A 89 5.82 4.71 -7.04
N LYS A 90 6.75 5.37 -7.75
CA LYS A 90 6.53 6.73 -8.28
C LYS A 90 5.30 6.78 -9.19
N LYS A 91 5.27 5.93 -10.22
CA LYS A 91 4.13 5.82 -11.15
C LYS A 91 2.81 5.49 -10.45
N TRP A 92 2.84 4.73 -9.36
CA TRP A 92 1.66 4.42 -8.56
C TRP A 92 1.14 5.64 -7.81
N VAL A 93 2.04 6.33 -7.10
CA VAL A 93 1.74 7.53 -6.31
C VAL A 93 1.22 8.66 -7.19
N GLU A 94 1.66 8.75 -8.44
CA GLU A 94 1.20 9.74 -9.42
C GLU A 94 -0.22 9.46 -9.95
N LYS A 95 -0.76 8.23 -9.80
CA LYS A 95 -2.12 7.94 -10.28
C LYS A 95 -3.15 8.75 -9.52
N GLN A 96 -4.02 9.44 -10.24
CA GLN A 96 -5.07 10.28 -9.67
C GLN A 96 -5.93 9.54 -8.64
N MET A 97 -6.43 8.35 -9.01
CA MET A 97 -7.28 7.49 -8.16
C MET A 97 -6.45 6.59 -7.22
N HIS A 98 -5.70 5.65 -7.79
CA HIS A 98 -4.96 4.63 -7.04
C HIS A 98 -3.82 5.18 -6.16
N GLY A 99 -3.38 6.42 -6.40
CA GLY A 99 -2.32 7.07 -5.64
C GLY A 99 -2.83 7.91 -4.45
N GLN A 100 -4.15 8.01 -4.23
CA GLN A 100 -4.69 8.84 -3.13
C GLN A 100 -4.21 8.37 -1.76
N TYR A 101 -4.39 7.09 -1.45
CA TYR A 101 -3.97 6.52 -0.18
C TYR A 101 -2.46 6.65 0.09
N PRO A 102 -1.53 6.27 -0.82
CA PRO A 102 -0.10 6.44 -0.55
C PRO A 102 0.37 7.90 -0.47
N ARG A 103 -0.35 8.86 -1.08
CA ARG A 103 -0.11 10.30 -0.86
C ARG A 103 -0.57 10.72 0.53
N ALA A 104 -1.78 10.32 0.95
CA ALA A 104 -2.29 10.61 2.29
C ALA A 104 -1.35 10.08 3.39
N VAL A 105 -0.83 8.86 3.24
CA VAL A 105 0.11 8.27 4.22
C VAL A 105 1.45 9.01 4.32
N GLN A 106 1.78 9.91 3.38
CA GLN A 106 2.97 10.76 3.42
C GLN A 106 2.75 12.09 4.15
N GLU A 107 1.52 12.38 4.58
CA GLU A 107 1.23 13.60 5.36
C GLU A 107 1.98 13.62 6.69
N HIS A 108 2.39 14.82 7.12
CA HIS A 108 3.26 15.03 8.28
C HIS A 108 2.72 14.50 9.61
N LEU A 109 1.40 14.43 9.76
CA LEU A 109 0.73 13.92 10.98
C LEU A 109 0.61 12.39 11.00
N ILE A 110 0.96 11.69 9.91
CA ILE A 110 0.75 10.25 9.78
C ILE A 110 2.04 9.47 9.99
N GLU A 111 2.10 8.68 11.07
CA GLU A 111 3.22 7.76 11.29
C GLU A 111 3.10 6.51 10.41
N LYS A 112 3.72 6.54 9.22
CA LYS A 112 3.72 5.45 8.23
C LYS A 112 3.99 4.06 8.82
N LYS A 113 4.94 3.95 9.78
CA LYS A 113 5.29 2.66 10.41
C LYS A 113 4.14 2.05 11.20
N ARG A 114 3.35 2.87 11.89
CA ARG A 114 2.15 2.45 12.63
C ARG A 114 1.00 2.16 11.68
N THR A 115 0.80 2.98 10.64
CA THR A 115 -0.22 2.80 9.61
C THR A 115 -0.22 1.40 9.00
N TYR A 116 0.97 0.81 8.78
CA TYR A 116 1.11 -0.53 8.20
C TYR A 116 1.33 -1.66 9.20
N LYS A 117 1.25 -1.40 10.51
CA LYS A 117 1.47 -2.41 11.56
C LYS A 117 0.50 -3.59 11.42
N TRP A 118 -0.74 -3.33 11.06
CA TRP A 118 -1.79 -4.34 10.91
C TRP A 118 -1.50 -5.37 9.79
N LEU A 119 -0.72 -5.02 8.76
CA LEU A 119 -0.34 -5.95 7.70
C LEU A 119 0.57 -7.08 8.20
N ARG A 120 1.38 -6.78 9.22
CA ARG A 120 2.34 -7.71 9.84
C ARG A 120 1.73 -8.54 10.96
N LYS A 121 0.66 -8.05 11.60
CA LYS A 121 -0.08 -8.81 12.62
C LYS A 121 -0.72 -10.05 12.00
N ARG A 122 -0.67 -11.19 12.70
CA ARG A 122 -1.30 -12.46 12.28
C ARG A 122 -2.81 -12.53 12.55
N GLU A 123 -3.37 -11.47 13.14
CA GLU A 123 -4.77 -11.37 13.57
C GLU A 123 -5.78 -11.36 12.40
N LEU A 124 -5.36 -10.98 11.19
CA LEU A 124 -6.25 -10.89 10.03
C LEU A 124 -5.95 -11.95 8.97
N LYS A 125 -7.00 -12.62 8.49
CA LYS A 125 -6.95 -13.55 7.37
C LYS A 125 -6.45 -12.84 6.10
N GLY A 126 -5.72 -13.55 5.25
CA GLY A 126 -5.15 -12.99 4.01
C GLY A 126 -6.19 -12.41 3.06
N LYS A 127 -7.40 -13.02 2.99
CA LYS A 127 -8.54 -12.51 2.20
C LYS A 127 -9.01 -11.14 2.71
N THR A 128 -9.15 -10.99 4.03
CA THR A 128 -9.53 -9.73 4.68
C THR A 128 -8.51 -8.64 4.42
N LYS A 129 -7.20 -8.94 4.59
CA LYS A 129 -6.13 -8.00 4.24
C LYS A 129 -6.27 -7.55 2.79
N SER A 130 -6.40 -8.50 1.87
CA SER A 130 -6.54 -8.21 0.44
C SER A 130 -7.71 -7.29 0.11
N LEU A 131 -8.85 -7.47 0.78
CA LEU A 131 -10.04 -6.65 0.56
C LEU A 131 -9.83 -5.22 1.06
N ILE A 132 -9.27 -5.06 2.26
CA ILE A 132 -8.98 -3.74 2.84
C ILE A 132 -8.04 -2.97 1.91
N ILE A 133 -6.97 -3.59 1.40
CA ILE A 133 -6.10 -2.85 0.48
C ILE A 133 -6.75 -2.61 -0.88
N ALA A 134 -7.56 -3.53 -1.42
CA ALA A 134 -8.32 -3.22 -2.63
C ALA A 134 -9.22 -1.98 -2.44
N ALA A 135 -9.77 -1.79 -1.24
CA ALA A 135 -10.53 -0.59 -0.90
C ALA A 135 -9.64 0.66 -0.84
N GLN A 136 -8.49 0.59 -0.13
CA GLN A 136 -7.50 1.69 -0.03
C GLN A 136 -6.95 2.10 -1.40
N ASP A 137 -6.71 1.13 -2.28
CA ASP A 137 -6.25 1.37 -3.65
C ASP A 137 -7.39 1.85 -4.57
N GLN A 138 -8.64 1.98 -4.11
CA GLN A 138 -9.80 2.28 -4.95
C GLN A 138 -9.99 1.30 -6.13
N ALA A 139 -9.63 0.04 -5.89
CA ALA A 139 -9.76 -1.08 -6.82
C ALA A 139 -11.06 -1.89 -6.61
N ILE A 140 -11.93 -1.45 -5.70
CA ILE A 140 -13.28 -1.99 -5.55
C ILE A 140 -14.21 -1.41 -6.63
N ASN A 141 -15.27 -2.15 -6.97
CA ASN A 141 -16.17 -1.83 -8.07
C ASN A 141 -17.16 -0.68 -7.74
N THR A 142 -16.64 0.52 -7.45
CA THR A 142 -17.46 1.73 -7.26
C THR A 142 -17.87 2.35 -8.59
N ARG A 143 -18.84 3.29 -8.59
CA ARG A 143 -19.22 4.02 -9.82
C ARG A 143 -18.07 4.86 -10.38
N CYS A 144 -17.26 5.48 -9.50
CA CYS A 144 -16.06 6.19 -9.92
C CYS A 144 -15.05 5.23 -10.58
N HIS A 145 -14.86 4.02 -10.03
CA HIS A 145 -14.04 2.99 -10.66
C HIS A 145 -14.57 2.55 -12.03
N LYS A 146 -15.88 2.29 -12.15
CA LYS A 146 -16.54 1.91 -13.41
C LYS A 146 -16.34 2.97 -14.50
N LYS A 147 -16.53 4.24 -14.17
CA LYS A 147 -16.37 5.36 -15.10
C LYS A 147 -14.91 5.58 -15.49
N ASN A 148 -14.03 5.74 -14.50
CA ASN A 148 -12.66 6.23 -14.72
C ASN A 148 -11.67 5.12 -15.09
N ILE A 149 -11.87 3.90 -14.59
CA ILE A 149 -10.95 2.76 -14.82
C ILE A 149 -11.50 1.80 -15.85
N LEU A 150 -12.77 1.41 -15.74
CA LEU A 150 -13.39 0.46 -16.69
C LEU A 150 -13.95 1.16 -17.94
N ARG A 151 -13.86 2.50 -18.02
CA ARG A 151 -14.34 3.32 -19.14
C ARG A 151 -15.79 3.05 -19.53
N GLN A 152 -16.62 2.68 -18.55
CA GLN A 152 -18.04 2.44 -18.76
C GLN A 152 -18.80 3.77 -18.79
N ASN A 153 -19.83 3.85 -19.63
CA ASN A 153 -20.73 4.99 -19.66
C ASN A 153 -21.70 4.94 -18.47
N VAL A 154 -21.24 5.38 -17.30
CA VAL A 154 -22.02 5.44 -16.07
C VAL A 154 -21.79 6.75 -15.33
N ASN A 155 -22.82 7.24 -14.64
CA ASN A 155 -22.68 8.37 -13.74
C ASN A 155 -21.79 7.98 -12.53
N SER A 156 -20.72 8.74 -12.27
CA SER A 156 -19.82 8.51 -11.14
C SER A 156 -20.38 8.97 -9.79
N LYS A 157 -21.41 9.81 -9.79
CA LYS A 157 -21.97 10.42 -8.56
C LYS A 157 -22.63 9.40 -7.63
N GLY A 158 -22.60 9.72 -6.34
CA GLY A 158 -23.25 8.98 -5.25
C GLY A 158 -24.74 8.77 -5.52
N ARG A 159 -25.27 7.60 -5.17
CA ARG A 159 -26.71 7.28 -5.35
C ARG A 159 -27.63 8.04 -4.38
N LEU A 160 -27.08 8.48 -3.25
CA LEU A 160 -27.88 9.03 -2.15
C LEU A 160 -27.67 10.52 -2.01
N CYS A 161 -26.42 11.00 -2.16
CA CYS A 161 -26.12 12.43 -2.11
C CYS A 161 -26.23 13.10 -3.49
N GLU A 162 -26.05 12.35 -4.59
CA GLU A 162 -26.05 12.87 -5.98
C GLU A 162 -25.09 14.04 -6.28
N GLU A 163 -24.19 14.35 -5.35
CA GLU A 163 -23.28 15.49 -5.42
C GLU A 163 -21.87 15.05 -5.80
N HIS A 164 -21.29 14.13 -5.00
CA HIS A 164 -19.88 13.78 -5.03
C HIS A 164 -19.63 12.46 -5.77
N GLU A 165 -18.41 12.27 -6.30
CA GLU A 165 -18.03 11.00 -6.92
C GLU A 165 -18.04 9.84 -5.91
N THR A 166 -18.53 8.69 -6.34
CA THR A 166 -18.59 7.48 -5.51
C THR A 166 -17.22 6.79 -5.47
N THR A 167 -16.31 7.31 -4.67
CA THR A 167 -15.05 6.65 -4.32
C THR A 167 -15.23 5.73 -3.09
N THR A 168 -14.21 4.93 -2.75
CA THR A 168 -14.20 4.17 -1.49
C THR A 168 -14.40 5.11 -0.29
N ASP A 169 -13.63 6.21 -0.24
CA ASP A 169 -13.65 7.15 0.89
C ASP A 169 -14.98 7.87 1.01
N HIS A 170 -15.61 8.19 -0.13
CA HIS A 170 -16.97 8.72 -0.14
C HIS A 170 -17.98 7.75 0.51
N ILE A 171 -17.93 6.46 0.16
CA ILE A 171 -18.84 5.46 0.75
C ILE A 171 -18.59 5.32 2.25
N ILE A 172 -17.33 5.33 2.70
CA ILE A 172 -16.96 5.07 4.09
C ILE A 172 -17.19 6.29 4.99
N ALA A 173 -16.89 7.50 4.52
CA ALA A 173 -16.87 8.70 5.37
C ALA A 173 -17.35 9.98 4.67
N GLY A 174 -17.22 10.09 3.34
CA GLY A 174 -17.46 11.35 2.63
C GLY A 174 -18.90 11.60 2.16
N CYS A 175 -19.80 10.62 2.24
CA CYS A 175 -21.19 10.79 1.80
C CYS A 175 -21.98 11.58 2.82
N THR A 176 -22.48 12.77 2.47
CA THR A 176 -23.26 13.67 3.34
C THR A 176 -24.47 12.99 3.97
N THR A 177 -25.10 12.04 3.28
CA THR A 177 -26.21 11.23 3.80
C THR A 177 -25.75 10.21 4.85
N PHE A 178 -24.66 9.49 4.60
CA PHE A 178 -24.17 8.43 5.50
C PHE A 178 -23.30 8.96 6.64
N ALA A 179 -22.56 10.04 6.42
CA ALA A 179 -21.60 10.57 7.36
C ALA A 179 -22.28 10.94 8.69
N LYS A 180 -23.49 11.51 8.62
CA LYS A 180 -24.26 11.93 9.79
C LYS A 180 -24.64 10.80 10.75
N HIS A 181 -24.65 9.54 10.30
CA HIS A 181 -25.10 8.41 11.13
C HIS A 181 -24.08 7.27 11.14
N GLU A 182 -23.75 6.75 9.96
CA GLU A 182 -22.94 5.54 9.80
C GLU A 182 -21.45 5.79 10.07
N TYR A 183 -20.93 6.96 9.68
CA TYR A 183 -19.57 7.34 10.04
C TYR A 183 -19.45 7.58 11.55
N ILE A 184 -20.39 8.31 12.17
CA ILE A 184 -20.40 8.56 13.62
C ILE A 184 -20.45 7.25 14.39
N LYS A 185 -21.33 6.30 14.03
CA LYS A 185 -21.36 4.96 14.65
C LYS A 185 -19.99 4.25 14.59
N ARG A 186 -19.30 4.30 13.43
CA ARG A 186 -17.97 3.69 13.28
C ARG A 186 -16.91 4.40 14.13
N HIS A 187 -16.94 5.73 14.13
CA HIS A 187 -16.08 6.56 14.95
C HIS A 187 -16.25 6.21 16.44
N ASP A 188 -17.49 6.19 16.92
CA ASP A 188 -17.82 5.93 18.31
C ASP A 188 -17.44 4.50 18.73
N GLN A 189 -17.52 3.53 17.82
CA GLN A 189 -17.04 2.17 18.09
C GLN A 189 -15.52 2.12 18.31
N VAL A 190 -14.75 2.92 17.57
CA VAL A 190 -13.29 3.05 17.76
C VAL A 190 -13.00 3.76 19.08
N CYS A 191 -13.67 4.87 19.36
CA CYS A 191 -13.55 5.60 20.62
C CYS A 191 -13.93 4.72 21.82
N ARG A 192 -14.95 3.88 21.69
CA ARG A 192 -15.35 2.89 22.70
C ARG A 192 -14.24 1.91 23.01
N ASN A 193 -13.60 1.34 21.98
CA ASN A 193 -12.48 0.43 22.19
C ASN A 193 -11.31 1.13 22.88
N LEU A 194 -11.01 2.37 22.48
CA LEU A 194 -9.96 3.18 23.08
C LEU A 194 -10.25 3.45 24.56
N HIS A 195 -11.44 3.96 24.88
CA HIS A 195 -11.87 4.21 26.25
C HIS A 195 -11.85 2.93 27.10
N TYR A 196 -12.30 1.80 26.56
CA TYR A 196 -12.23 0.51 27.26
C TYR A 196 -10.80 0.15 27.66
N ASN A 197 -9.84 0.30 26.74
CA ASN A 197 -8.43 -0.01 27.01
C ASN A 197 -7.82 0.95 28.03
N ILE A 198 -8.11 2.26 27.92
CA ILE A 198 -7.65 3.27 28.88
C ILE A 198 -8.18 2.93 30.28
N CYS A 199 -9.48 2.71 30.44
CA CYS A 199 -10.03 2.35 31.75
C CYS A 199 -9.35 1.12 32.36
N LYS A 200 -9.10 0.10 31.54
CA LYS A 200 -8.42 -1.11 31.99
C LYS A 200 -6.98 -0.85 32.44
N GLU A 201 -6.24 0.03 31.74
CA GLU A 201 -4.88 0.43 32.10
C GLU A 201 -4.84 1.21 33.42
N TYR A 202 -5.83 2.06 33.67
CA TYR A 202 -5.95 2.86 34.90
C TYR A 202 -6.68 2.14 36.05
N GLY A 203 -6.94 0.83 35.94
CA GLY A 203 -7.57 0.05 37.01
C GLY A 203 -9.07 0.33 37.22
N ILE A 204 -9.70 1.08 36.32
CA ILE A 204 -11.15 1.33 36.34
C ILE A 204 -11.87 0.03 35.94
N LYS A 205 -12.92 -0.33 36.70
CA LYS A 205 -13.72 -1.53 36.45
C LYS A 205 -14.42 -1.44 35.08
N VAL A 206 -14.10 -2.38 34.19
CA VAL A 206 -14.73 -2.55 32.89
C VAL A 206 -15.27 -3.96 32.71
N GLY A 207 -16.24 -4.13 31.79
CA GLY A 207 -16.79 -5.44 31.45
C GLY A 207 -15.78 -6.38 30.78
N LYS A 208 -16.18 -7.64 30.57
CA LYS A 208 -15.31 -8.65 29.95
C LYS A 208 -15.02 -8.37 28.46
N LYS A 209 -15.96 -7.76 27.75
CA LYS A 209 -15.93 -7.57 26.31
C LYS A 209 -15.94 -6.09 25.95
N TRP A 210 -14.93 -5.64 25.22
CA TRP A 210 -14.80 -4.24 24.82
C TRP A 210 -15.97 -3.71 23.98
N TYR A 211 -16.62 -4.57 23.19
CA TYR A 211 -17.69 -4.16 22.27
C TYR A 211 -19.02 -3.90 22.98
N GLU A 212 -19.19 -4.42 24.20
CA GLU A 212 -20.31 -4.17 25.11
C GLU A 212 -20.04 -2.96 26.03
N HIS A 213 -18.85 -2.34 25.94
CA HIS A 213 -18.48 -1.20 26.78
C HIS A 213 -19.33 0.03 26.45
N ASN A 214 -19.81 0.73 27.48
CA ASN A 214 -20.51 2.01 27.33
C ASN A 214 -19.66 3.15 27.91
N PRO A 215 -18.97 3.94 27.07
CA PRO A 215 -18.15 5.06 27.53
C PRO A 215 -18.96 6.05 28.36
N GLN A 216 -18.47 6.40 29.54
CA GLN A 216 -19.07 7.47 30.33
C GLN A 216 -18.49 8.81 29.86
N PRO A 217 -19.25 9.92 29.96
CA PRO A 217 -18.73 11.24 29.62
C PRO A 217 -17.50 11.62 30.45
N VAL A 218 -17.48 11.22 31.73
CA VAL A 218 -16.39 11.46 32.68
C VAL A 218 -16.20 10.20 33.51
N VAL A 219 -14.93 9.82 33.72
CA VAL A 219 -14.56 8.77 34.66
C VAL A 219 -13.43 9.30 35.54
N GLU A 220 -13.69 9.37 36.84
CA GLU A 220 -12.72 9.85 37.82
C GLU A 220 -11.97 8.68 38.44
N THR A 221 -10.64 8.74 38.36
CA THR A 221 -9.74 8.01 39.25
C THR A 221 -9.35 8.97 40.36
N GLY A 222 -9.34 8.52 41.62
CA GLY A 222 -9.09 9.37 42.81
C GLY A 222 -7.76 10.13 42.84
N GLU A 223 -6.93 10.03 41.80
CA GLU A 223 -5.77 10.88 41.52
C GLU A 223 -6.09 11.81 40.33
N THR A 224 -6.38 13.06 40.67
CA THR A 224 -6.39 14.31 39.87
C THR A 224 -6.56 14.25 38.34
N ILE A 225 -7.69 14.82 37.90
CA ILE A 225 -8.01 15.21 36.53
C ILE A 225 -6.93 16.16 35.97
N ARG A 226 -6.18 15.73 34.95
CA ARG A 226 -5.47 16.66 34.03
C ARG A 226 -6.34 16.89 32.80
N MET A 227 -7.21 17.89 32.87
CA MET A 227 -7.79 18.49 31.68
C MET A 227 -6.71 19.33 31.00
N LEU A 228 -6.28 18.93 29.80
CA LEU A 228 -5.53 19.83 28.91
C LEU A 228 -6.52 20.92 28.47
N ASN A 229 -6.46 22.07 29.14
CA ASN A 229 -7.13 23.27 28.65
C ASN A 229 -6.53 23.67 27.30
N LYS A 230 -7.43 24.06 26.38
CA LYS A 230 -7.14 24.53 25.03
C LYS A 230 -6.23 25.74 25.01
#